data_AF-A0A7W7IVB0-F1
#
_entry.id   AF-A0A7W7IVB0-F1
#
_cell.length_a   1.000
_cell.length_b   1.000
_cell.length_c   1.000
_cell.angle_alpha   90.00
_cell.angle_beta   90.00
_cell.angle_gamma   90.00
#
_symmetry.space_group_name_H-M   'P 1'
#
loop_
_entity.id
_entity.type
_entity.pdbx_description
1 polymer ?
#
loop_
_entity_poly.entity_id
_entity_poly.type
_entity_poly.pdbx_seq_one_letter_code
_entity_poly.pdbx_strand_id
1 'polypeptide(L)'
;MFNIRTEIKTILFFILYFIAVFIAEKAAPSGVCTPGGGFLLFLLSIPTSIILSLILLFKYYRSKEKRYLNSIYIISGIWVILFLFLNFTN
;
A
#
# COMPACT_ATOMS: atom_id res chain seq x y z
N MET A 1 12.75 -14.78 -17.58
CA MET A 1 11.54 -14.13 -17.01
C MET A 1 11.50 -14.47 -15.52
N PHE A 2 12.00 -13.59 -14.64
CA PHE A 2 12.09 -13.91 -13.21
C PHE A 2 10.67 -14.11 -12.65
N ASN A 3 10.36 -15.33 -12.20
CA ASN A 3 9.07 -15.66 -11.59
C ASN A 3 9.06 -15.13 -10.15
N ILE A 4 9.06 -13.80 -10.02
CA ILE A 4 9.09 -13.11 -8.73
C ILE A 4 7.77 -13.42 -8.01
N ARG A 5 7.87 -13.93 -6.79
CA ARG A 5 6.73 -14.32 -5.95
C ARG A 5 5.79 -13.12 -5.74
N THR A 6 4.48 -13.35 -5.78
CA THR A 6 3.44 -12.31 -5.62
C THR A 6 3.61 -11.50 -4.33
N GLU A 7 4.07 -12.15 -3.26
CA GLU A 7 4.42 -11.52 -1.97
C GLU A 7 5.46 -10.40 -2.16
N ILE A 8 6.57 -10.69 -2.84
CA ILE A 8 7.67 -9.74 -3.10
C ILE A 8 7.20 -8.59 -3.98
N LYS A 9 6.38 -8.88 -5.01
CA LYS A 9 5.80 -7.83 -5.87
C LYS A 9 4.92 -6.87 -5.09
N THR A 10 4.14 -7.39 -4.13
CA THR A 10 3.25 -6.59 -3.28
C THR A 10 4.07 -5.67 -2.38
N ILE A 11 5.08 -6.22 -1.70
CA ILE A 11 6.01 -5.43 -0.87
C ILE A 11 6.70 -4.34 -1.68
N LEU A 12 7.26 -4.71 -2.84
CA LEU A 12 7.96 -3.77 -3.72
C LEU A 12 7.04 -2.65 -4.21
N PHE A 13 5.78 -2.96 -4.56
CA PHE A 13 4.79 -1.97 -4.95
C PHE A 13 4.56 -0.94 -3.84
N PHE A 14 4.31 -1.39 -2.61
CA PHE A 14 4.09 -0.45 -1.49
C PHE A 14 5.33 0.37 -1.17
N ILE A 15 6.53 -0.21 -1.19
CA ILE A 15 7.78 0.53 -0.98
C ILE A 15 7.93 1.65 -2.01
N LEU A 16 7.80 1.33 -3.30
CA LEU A 16 7.91 2.33 -4.36
C LEU A 16 6.78 3.38 -4.28
N TYR A 17 5.58 2.95 -3.91
CA TYR A 17 4.44 3.84 -3.73
C TYR A 17 4.69 4.86 -2.61
N PHE A 18 5.16 4.41 -1.44
CA PHE A 18 5.46 5.32 -0.33
C PHE A 18 6.64 6.24 -0.64
N ILE A 19 7.67 5.78 -1.36
CA ILE A 19 8.74 6.65 -1.85
C ILE A 19 8.16 7.77 -2.74
N ALA A 20 7.24 7.43 -3.65
CA ALA A 20 6.57 8.42 -4.49
C ALA A 20 5.73 9.41 -3.66
N VAL A 21 5.05 8.94 -2.60
CA VAL A 21 4.34 9.81 -1.63
C VAL A 21 5.30 10.81 -0.99
N PHE A 22 6.46 10.36 -0.50
CA PHE A 22 7.45 11.25 0.11
C PHE A 22 8.01 12.29 -0.87
N ILE A 23 8.29 11.88 -2.12
CA ILE A 23 8.77 12.79 -3.17
C ILE A 23 7.68 13.82 -3.51
N ALA A 24 6.43 13.38 -3.65
CA ALA A 24 5.30 14.25 -3.96
C ALA A 24 5.04 15.27 -2.85
N GLU A 25 5.20 14.88 -1.58
CA GLU A 25 5.10 15.80 -0.45
C GLU A 25 6.22 16.84 -0.46
N LYS A 26 7.43 16.47 -0.87
CA LYS A 26 8.53 17.43 -1.02
C LYS A 26 8.33 18.38 -2.21
N ALA A 27 7.74 17.90 -3.29
CA ALA A 27 7.49 18.69 -4.49
C ALA A 27 6.28 19.63 -4.34
N ALA A 28 5.21 19.16 -3.69
CA ALA A 28 3.97 19.89 -3.44
C ALA A 28 3.54 19.68 -1.98
N PRO A 29 4.09 20.46 -1.03
CA PRO A 29 3.86 20.26 0.38
C PRO A 29 2.43 20.60 0.79
N SER A 30 1.94 19.88 1.79
CA SER A 30 0.63 20.09 2.40
C SER A 30 0.63 21.38 3.22
N GLY A 31 -0.40 22.20 3.00
CA GLY A 31 -0.68 23.40 3.78
C GLY A 31 -1.96 23.25 4.59
N VAL A 32 -2.20 24.17 5.51
CA VAL A 32 -3.39 24.20 6.38
C VAL A 32 -4.72 24.19 5.62
N CYS A 33 -4.74 24.74 4.41
CA CYS A 33 -5.94 24.85 3.57
C CYS A 33 -5.80 24.16 2.21
N THR A 34 -4.65 23.56 1.91
CA THR A 34 -4.37 22.95 0.61
C THR A 34 -3.73 21.58 0.81
N PRO A 35 -4.43 20.47 0.51
CA PRO A 35 -3.84 19.15 0.62
C PRO A 35 -2.67 19.03 -0.38
N GLY A 36 -1.51 18.62 0.12
CA GLY A 36 -0.31 18.43 -0.69
C GLY A 36 -0.41 17.21 -1.60
N GLY A 37 0.53 17.10 -2.54
CA GLY A 37 0.60 15.97 -3.47
C GLY A 37 0.84 14.65 -2.73
N GLY A 38 1.65 14.66 -1.67
CA GLY A 38 1.88 13.48 -0.84
C GLY A 38 0.63 13.07 -0.07
N PHE A 39 -0.09 14.02 0.52
CA PHE A 39 -1.37 13.74 1.20
C PHE A 39 -2.42 13.13 0.26
N LEU A 40 -2.57 13.66 -0.95
CA LEU A 40 -3.52 13.11 -1.93
C LEU A 40 -3.15 11.68 -2.35
N LEU A 41 -1.87 11.41 -2.60
CA LEU A 41 -1.40 10.05 -2.90
C LEU A 41 -1.58 9.13 -1.70
N PHE A 42 -1.30 9.61 -0.48
CA PHE A 42 -1.56 8.83 0.72
C PHE A 42 -3.05 8.46 0.85
N LEU A 43 -3.96 9.40 0.61
CA LEU A 43 -5.40 9.15 0.61
C LEU A 43 -5.80 8.13 -0.46
N LEU A 44 -5.19 8.22 -1.65
CA LEU A 44 -5.39 7.27 -2.75
C LEU A 44 -4.86 5.86 -2.42
N SER A 45 -3.89 5.73 -1.53
CA SER A 45 -3.33 4.43 -1.13
C SER A 45 -4.38 3.52 -0.48
N ILE A 46 -5.37 4.10 0.21
CA ILE A 46 -6.46 3.37 0.88
C ILE A 46 -7.32 2.60 -0.13
N PRO A 47 -8.01 3.25 -1.10
CA PRO A 47 -8.81 2.54 -2.09
C PRO A 47 -7.95 1.61 -2.95
N THR A 48 -6.71 2.00 -3.26
CA THR A 48 -5.80 1.15 -4.05
C THR A 48 -5.49 -0.17 -3.32
N SER A 49 -5.26 -0.10 -2.00
CA SER A 49 -5.02 -1.28 -1.16
C SER A 49 -6.22 -2.20 -1.06
N ILE A 50 -7.44 -1.63 -0.97
CA ILE A 50 -8.69 -2.38 -0.94
C ILE A 50 -8.89 -3.12 -2.26
N ILE A 51 -8.76 -2.42 -3.40
CA ILE A 51 -8.89 -3.00 -4.74
C ILE A 51 -7.88 -4.12 -4.94
N LEU A 52 -6.61 -3.89 -4.57
CA LEU A 52 -5.56 -4.91 -4.67
C LEU A 52 -5.88 -6.15 -3.83
N SER A 53 -6.36 -5.95 -2.60
CA SER A 53 -6.76 -7.05 -1.70
C SER A 53 -7.93 -7.85 -2.28
N LEU A 54 -8.93 -7.19 -2.87
CA LEU A 54 -10.05 -7.84 -3.55
C LEU A 54 -9.59 -8.69 -4.75
N ILE A 55 -8.68 -8.15 -5.58
CA ILE A 55 -8.12 -8.89 -6.73
C ILE A 55 -7.35 -10.13 -6.24
N LEU A 56 -6.55 -10.00 -5.19
CA LEU A 56 -5.81 -11.13 -4.60
C LEU A 56 -6.75 -12.16 -4.00
N LEU A 57 -7.84 -11.73 -3.35
CA LEU A 57 -8.84 -12.61 -2.79
C LEU A 57 -9.57 -13.39 -3.89
N PHE A 58 -9.95 -12.72 -4.99
CA PHE A 58 -10.54 -13.40 -6.15
C PHE A 58 -9.59 -14.44 -6.75
N LYS A 59 -8.30 -14.10 -6.89
CA LYS A 59 -7.27 -15.05 -7.35
C LYS A 59 -7.11 -16.22 -6.39
N TYR A 60 -7.15 -15.96 -5.08
CA TYR A 60 -7.12 -17.01 -4.06
C TYR A 60 -8.28 -17.98 -4.19
N TYR A 61 -9.52 -17.50 -4.33
CA TYR A 61 -10.68 -18.36 -4.52
C TYR A 61 -10.60 -19.19 -5.80
N ARG A 62 -9.99 -18.64 -6.87
CA ARG A 62 -9.83 -19.33 -8.15
C ARG A 62 -8.72 -20.39 -8.14
N SER A 63 -7.56 -20.12 -7.55
CA SER A 63 -6.40 -21.02 -7.60
C SER A 63 -6.13 -21.82 -6.32
N LYS A 64 -6.75 -21.43 -5.20
CA LYS A 64 -6.49 -21.94 -3.84
C LYS A 64 -5.03 -21.84 -3.38
N GLU A 65 -4.20 -21.03 -4.05
CA GLU A 65 -2.81 -20.85 -3.66
C GLU A 65 -2.66 -19.95 -2.43
N LYS A 66 -2.06 -20.47 -1.36
CA LYS A 66 -1.82 -19.74 -0.09
C LYS A 66 -1.00 -18.44 -0.26
N ARG A 67 -0.22 -18.31 -1.34
CA ARG A 67 0.59 -17.12 -1.64
C ARG A 67 -0.24 -15.85 -1.77
N TYR A 68 -1.46 -15.94 -2.30
CA TYR A 68 -2.36 -14.79 -2.44
C TYR A 68 -2.91 -14.35 -1.07
N LEU A 69 -3.21 -15.31 -0.20
CA LEU A 69 -3.63 -15.05 1.18
C LEU A 69 -2.49 -14.36 1.97
N ASN A 70 -1.26 -14.86 1.82
CA ASN A 70 -0.07 -14.25 2.43
C ASN A 70 0.13 -12.80 1.97
N SER A 71 -0.04 -12.51 0.67
CA SER A 71 -0.01 -11.13 0.17
C SER A 71 -1.06 -10.23 0.83
N ILE A 72 -2.28 -10.72 1.06
CA ILE A 72 -3.32 -9.96 1.76
C ILE A 72 -2.90 -9.68 3.21
N TYR A 73 -2.34 -10.68 3.91
CA TYR A 73 -1.83 -10.47 5.27
C TYR A 73 -0.69 -9.46 5.33
N ILE A 74 0.20 -9.45 4.33
CA ILE A 74 1.26 -8.43 4.21
C ILE A 74 0.64 -7.04 4.05
N ILE A 75 -0.37 -6.88 3.19
CA ILE A 75 -1.06 -5.59 3.01
C ILE A 75 -1.67 -5.12 4.32
N SER A 76 -2.39 -6.00 5.03
CA SER A 76 -2.97 -5.66 6.33
C SER A 76 -1.89 -5.32 7.36
N GLY A 77 -0.77 -6.04 7.38
CA GLY A 77 0.35 -5.78 8.28
C GLY A 77 0.97 -4.40 8.05
N ILE A 78 1.15 -4.00 6.79
CA ILE A 78 1.65 -2.66 6.43
C ILE A 78 0.70 -1.58 6.98
N TRP A 79 -0.61 -1.74 6.80
CA TRP A 79 -1.61 -0.79 7.31
C TRP A 79 -1.64 -0.72 8.84
N VAL A 80 -1.52 -1.85 9.52
CA VAL A 80 -1.44 -1.89 11.00
C VAL A 80 -0.20 -1.16 11.49
N ILE A 81 0.97 -1.44 10.90
CA ILE A 81 2.22 -0.75 11.26
C ILE A 81 2.11 0.75 11.02
N LEU A 82 1.54 1.16 9.88
CA LEU A 82 1.36 2.56 9.54
C LEU A 82 0.37 3.26 10.49
N PHE A 83 -0.72 2.60 10.85
CA PHE A 83 -1.67 3.10 11.85
C PHE A 83 -1.01 3.30 13.22
N LEU A 84 -0.24 2.31 13.68
CA LEU A 84 0.52 2.42 14.92
C LEU A 84 1.50 3.59 14.88
N PHE A 85 2.24 3.73 13.77
CA PHE A 85 3.18 4.83 13.58
C PHE A 85 2.48 6.20 13.69
N LEU A 86 1.37 6.38 12.99
CA LEU A 86 0.58 7.62 13.07
C LEU A 86 0.05 7.89 14.49
N ASN A 87 -0.38 6.85 15.20
CA ASN A 87 -0.91 6.99 16.56
C ASN A 87 0.18 7.34 17.59
N PHE A 88 1.41 6.88 17.42
CA PHE A 88 2.54 7.22 18.31
C PHE A 88 3.22 8.55 17.98
N THR A 89 3.00 9.08 16.77
CA THR A 89 3.62 10.35 16.33
C THR A 89 2.71 11.56 16.56
N ASN A 90 1.45 11.32 16.95
CA ASN A 90 0.49 12.33 17.41
C ASN A 90 0.53 12.47 18.93
#